data_AF-A0A3D2JGX4-F1
#
_entry.id   AF-A0A3D2JGX4-F1
#
_cell.length_a   1.000
_cell.length_b   1.000
_cell.length_c   1.000
_cell.angle_alpha   90.00
_cell.angle_beta   90.00
_cell.angle_gamma   90.00
#
_symmetry.space_group_name_H-M   'P 1'
#
loop_
_entity.id
_entity.type
_entity.pdbx_description
1 polymer ?
#
loop_
_entity_poly.entity_id
_entity_poly.type
_entity_poly.pdbx_seq_one_letter_code
_entity_poly.pdbx_strand_id
1 'polypeptide(L)'
;MSKFVKSTTTRFIPGLSGRRRRLAFGLIGLLILIIVGSSLSAQYFLIQHNPSTHETNQIVGHAFFKSSGQLNEGSSQGVNDQLQIELRGIPNPAAGKSYYAWLLGDSHKNVKENLCKPAEELISLGRLFDNQGVVSFSYAGNQSHTNLISCTSRLLITEENTTSTPSQPSTNQHAWVYYAEIPQLPDPTDSVNHYSALDDIRHLLYEGPDLKNKGLHGGLDLQLLRNMQNVLEWAGSARDAWNGAKIGDIDFVHRQVVRILDYLDGTYRPKGITVPLVQTDVPPGTPLLVDPNFALVPLLDLPRRNTSYMARISRQLSGISTAPGVSVEMRTLAKQINSQLLIVKGLLEKVYQDAKTLVSLPDSQLLQPSTLTILNDLETQANNIFVGRLDPTTGQVAQGVVQIHYSIQQLATFDIKPFTSIL
;
A
#
# COMPACT_ATOMS: atom_id res chain seq x y z
N MET A 1 -30.47 65.00 1.24
CA MET A 1 -29.93 64.01 2.20
C MET A 1 -30.39 62.63 1.78
N SER A 2 -29.47 61.89 1.17
CA SER A 2 -29.63 60.52 0.67
C SER A 2 -29.49 59.51 1.83
N LYS A 3 -30.35 58.50 1.90
CA LYS A 3 -30.15 57.33 2.76
C LYS A 3 -30.10 56.06 1.92
N PHE A 4 -28.92 55.46 1.94
CA PHE A 4 -28.54 54.18 1.39
C PHE A 4 -29.34 53.01 1.99
N VAL A 5 -29.87 52.15 1.14
CA VAL A 5 -30.23 50.76 1.47
C VAL A 5 -29.10 49.87 0.93
N LYS A 6 -28.38 49.18 1.82
CA LYS A 6 -27.37 48.17 1.44
C LYS A 6 -28.07 46.85 1.13
N SER A 7 -28.10 46.47 -0.13
CA SER A 7 -28.36 45.10 -0.59
C SER A 7 -27.14 44.23 -0.28
N THR A 8 -27.34 43.11 0.42
CA THR A 8 -26.31 42.09 0.65
C THR A 8 -26.46 41.01 -0.43
N THR A 9 -25.62 41.08 -1.45
CA THR A 9 -25.53 40.05 -2.49
C THR A 9 -24.78 38.84 -1.95
N THR A 10 -25.51 37.78 -1.60
CA THR A 10 -24.93 36.46 -1.31
C THR A 10 -24.37 35.89 -2.61
N ARG A 11 -23.03 35.84 -2.74
CA ARG A 11 -22.37 35.18 -3.87
C ARG A 11 -22.61 33.68 -3.79
N PHE A 12 -23.41 33.17 -4.72
CA PHE A 12 -23.46 31.76 -5.07
C PHE A 12 -22.06 31.30 -5.51
N ILE A 13 -21.46 30.35 -4.78
CA ILE A 13 -20.31 29.59 -5.28
C ILE A 13 -20.89 28.45 -6.14
N PRO A 14 -20.60 28.38 -7.44
CA PRO A 14 -21.11 27.31 -8.28
C PRO A 14 -20.50 25.97 -7.87
N GLY A 15 -21.35 24.97 -7.71
CA GLY A 15 -20.96 23.59 -7.41
C GLY A 15 -20.03 23.04 -8.49
N LEU A 16 -18.89 22.49 -8.08
CA LEU A 16 -17.93 21.83 -8.95
C LEU A 16 -18.52 20.52 -9.51
N SER A 17 -18.48 20.36 -10.83
CA SER A 17 -18.99 19.20 -11.56
C SER A 17 -18.17 17.93 -11.32
N GLY A 18 -18.82 16.75 -11.42
CA GLY A 18 -18.30 15.45 -10.97
C GLY A 18 -16.93 15.02 -11.51
N ARG A 19 -16.50 15.52 -12.68
CA ARG A 19 -15.16 15.23 -13.22
C ARG A 19 -14.03 15.95 -12.46
N ARG A 20 -14.29 17.15 -11.95
CA ARG A 20 -13.31 17.91 -11.14
C ARG A 20 -13.22 17.39 -9.71
N ARG A 21 -14.26 16.72 -9.21
CA ARG A 21 -14.29 16.10 -7.87
C ARG A 21 -13.53 14.77 -7.81
N ARG A 22 -13.65 13.91 -8.83
CA ARG A 22 -12.78 12.72 -8.95
C ARG A 22 -11.30 13.11 -9.01
N LEU A 23 -10.98 14.20 -9.73
CA LEU A 23 -9.65 14.80 -9.72
C LEU A 23 -9.25 15.34 -8.35
N ALA A 24 -10.16 15.97 -7.61
CA ALA A 24 -9.88 16.50 -6.27
C ALA A 24 -9.63 15.39 -5.23
N PHE A 25 -10.40 14.29 -5.24
CA PHE A 25 -10.17 13.15 -4.35
C PHE A 25 -8.93 12.34 -4.75
N GLY A 26 -8.65 12.19 -6.06
CA GLY A 26 -7.38 11.65 -6.55
C GLY A 26 -6.19 12.51 -6.11
N LEU A 27 -6.33 13.84 -6.15
CA LEU A 27 -5.32 14.79 -5.66
C LEU A 27 -5.15 14.74 -4.14
N ILE A 28 -6.21 14.51 -3.36
CA ILE A 28 -6.13 14.35 -1.91
C ILE A 28 -5.44 13.03 -1.55
N GLY A 29 -5.77 11.92 -2.24
CA GLY A 29 -5.05 10.66 -2.12
C GLY A 29 -3.57 10.82 -2.48
N LEU A 30 -3.25 11.55 -3.56
CA LEU A 30 -1.88 11.88 -3.96
C LEU A 30 -1.17 12.79 -2.94
N LEU A 31 -1.85 13.79 -2.38
CA LEU A 31 -1.30 14.69 -1.36
C LEU A 31 -1.03 13.96 -0.05
N ILE A 32 -1.90 13.06 0.37
CA ILE A 32 -1.66 12.19 1.53
C ILE A 32 -0.49 11.25 1.23
N LEU A 33 -0.41 10.70 0.01
CA LEU A 33 0.71 9.86 -0.44
C LEU A 33 2.07 10.58 -0.35
N ILE A 34 2.10 11.87 -0.71
CA ILE A 34 3.31 12.71 -0.70
C ILE A 34 3.64 13.24 0.71
N ILE A 35 2.64 13.69 1.48
CA ILE A 35 2.84 14.28 2.81
C ILE A 35 3.27 13.19 3.82
N VAL A 36 2.65 12.01 3.78
CA VAL A 36 2.97 10.93 4.72
C VAL A 36 4.20 10.12 4.28
N GLY A 37 4.51 10.07 2.98
CA GLY A 37 5.80 9.55 2.49
C GLY A 37 7.01 10.32 3.05
N SER A 38 6.83 11.60 3.40
CA SER A 38 7.84 12.42 4.10
C SER A 38 7.89 12.16 5.62
N SER A 39 6.86 11.53 6.18
CA SER A 39 6.78 11.19 7.62
C SER A 39 7.36 9.81 7.96
N LEU A 40 7.58 8.95 6.96
CA LEU A 40 8.29 7.68 7.10
C LEU A 40 9.72 7.87 7.65
N SER A 41 10.43 8.91 7.19
CA SER A 41 11.75 9.25 7.74
C SER A 41 11.65 9.73 9.20
N ALA A 42 10.70 10.61 9.50
CA ALA A 42 10.54 11.20 10.83
C ALA A 42 10.11 10.19 11.92
N GLN A 43 9.20 9.26 11.61
CA GLN A 43 8.75 8.24 12.57
C GLN A 43 9.83 7.21 12.88
N TYR A 44 10.68 6.88 11.91
CA TYR A 44 11.80 5.98 12.12
C TYR A 44 12.93 6.65 12.92
N PHE A 45 13.20 7.94 12.69
CA PHE A 45 14.18 8.72 13.48
C PHE A 45 13.79 8.87 14.97
N LEU A 46 12.50 8.83 15.30
CA LEU A 46 12.01 8.97 16.68
C LEU A 46 12.07 7.66 17.48
N ILE A 47 12.07 6.49 16.83
CA ILE A 47 12.05 5.19 17.52
C ILE A 47 13.47 4.70 17.90
N GLN A 48 14.53 5.21 17.28
CA GLN A 48 15.91 4.73 17.51
C GLN A 48 16.75 5.53 18.53
N HIS A 49 16.16 6.43 19.34
CA HIS A 49 16.90 7.17 20.38
C HIS A 49 17.17 6.34 21.66
N ASN A 50 17.67 5.12 21.53
CA ASN A 50 18.28 4.38 22.65
C ASN A 50 19.74 4.06 22.32
N PRO A 51 20.72 4.77 22.92
CA PRO A 51 22.13 4.45 22.72
C PRO A 51 22.51 3.33 23.68
N SER A 52 22.86 2.14 23.18
CA SER A 52 23.60 1.16 23.97
C SER A 52 24.43 0.19 23.11
N THR A 53 25.75 0.30 23.36
CA THR A 53 26.81 -0.72 23.32
C THR A 53 27.24 -1.36 22.00
N HIS A 54 28.55 -1.26 21.76
CA HIS A 54 29.32 -1.84 20.68
C HIS A 54 29.09 -3.35 20.51
N GLU A 55 28.37 -3.71 19.43
CA GLU A 55 28.46 -5.02 18.80
C GLU A 55 28.78 -4.85 17.32
N THR A 56 29.56 -5.77 16.76
CA THR A 56 30.15 -5.78 15.41
C THR A 56 29.13 -5.94 14.26
N ASN A 57 27.85 -5.67 14.50
CA ASN A 57 26.75 -5.80 13.53
C ASN A 57 25.93 -4.52 13.41
N GLN A 58 26.60 -3.37 13.54
CA GLN A 58 26.00 -2.05 13.56
C GLN A 58 25.32 -1.72 12.23
N ILE A 59 24.02 -1.39 12.27
CA ILE A 59 23.30 -0.82 11.13
C ILE A 59 23.81 0.60 10.92
N VAL A 60 24.35 0.89 9.74
CA VAL A 60 24.91 2.20 9.35
C VAL A 60 23.93 3.05 8.55
N GLY A 61 22.79 2.48 8.17
CA GLY A 61 21.79 3.18 7.38
C GLY A 61 20.67 2.28 6.91
N HIS A 62 19.79 2.87 6.12
CA HIS A 62 18.58 2.22 5.61
C HIS A 62 18.39 2.54 4.14
N ALA A 63 17.82 1.60 3.40
CA ALA A 63 17.24 1.91 2.10
C ALA A 63 15.81 1.38 1.99
N PHE A 64 14.95 2.13 1.32
CA PHE A 64 13.55 1.77 1.17
C PHE A 64 13.01 2.16 -0.19
N PHE A 65 12.08 1.35 -0.70
CA PHE A 65 11.42 1.60 -1.97
C PHE A 65 10.45 2.77 -1.85
N LYS A 66 10.34 3.53 -2.95
CA LYS A 66 9.36 4.59 -3.14
C LYS A 66 8.62 4.37 -4.45
N SER A 67 7.45 4.99 -4.55
CA SER A 67 6.63 4.97 -5.76
C SER A 67 6.61 6.36 -6.38
N SER A 68 6.85 6.48 -7.69
CA SER A 68 6.71 7.73 -8.43
C SER A 68 5.26 8.18 -8.58
N GLY A 69 4.31 7.26 -8.37
CA GLY A 69 2.87 7.55 -8.45
C GLY A 69 2.33 7.60 -9.88
N GLN A 70 3.11 7.12 -10.87
CA GLN A 70 2.61 6.88 -12.22
C GLN A 70 1.68 5.65 -12.24
N LEU A 71 0.47 5.83 -11.73
CA LEU A 71 -0.48 4.75 -11.52
C LEU A 71 -1.34 4.55 -12.78
N ASN A 72 -0.99 3.55 -13.59
CA ASN A 72 -1.93 2.93 -14.52
C ASN A 72 -2.60 1.75 -13.79
N GLU A 73 -3.93 1.68 -13.77
CA GLU A 73 -4.64 0.58 -13.10
C GLU A 73 -4.40 -0.77 -13.79
N GLY A 74 -4.02 -0.76 -15.07
CA GLY A 74 -3.66 -1.93 -15.86
C GLY A 74 -2.17 -2.32 -15.83
N SER A 75 -1.35 -1.72 -14.96
CA SER A 75 0.05 -2.12 -14.81
C SER A 75 0.61 -1.87 -13.40
N SER A 76 1.77 -2.44 -13.10
CA SER A 76 2.53 -2.17 -11.88
C SER A 76 3.56 -1.05 -12.06
N GLN A 77 3.49 -0.30 -13.17
CA GLN A 77 4.42 0.80 -13.41
C GLN A 77 4.21 1.89 -12.36
N GLY A 78 5.29 2.55 -11.96
CA GLY A 78 5.25 3.65 -11.01
C GLY A 78 5.03 3.25 -9.55
N VAL A 79 5.05 1.94 -9.26
CA VAL A 79 4.90 1.34 -7.93
C VAL A 79 6.23 0.71 -7.52
N ASN A 80 6.78 1.12 -6.38
CA ASN A 80 8.09 0.65 -5.87
C ASN A 80 9.21 0.77 -6.93
N ASP A 81 9.13 1.79 -7.78
CA ASP A 81 10.02 2.03 -8.92
C ASP A 81 11.19 2.98 -8.59
N GLN A 82 11.22 3.50 -7.37
CA GLN A 82 12.25 4.40 -6.86
C GLN A 82 12.89 3.82 -5.60
N LEU A 83 14.08 4.31 -5.26
CA LEU A 83 14.78 3.89 -4.03
C LEU A 83 15.36 5.12 -3.33
N GLN A 84 15.21 5.18 -2.01
CA GLN A 84 15.93 6.12 -1.15
C GLN A 84 16.97 5.36 -0.34
N ILE A 85 18.17 5.90 -0.23
CA ILE A 85 19.25 5.39 0.63
C ILE A 85 19.68 6.51 1.59
N GLU A 86 19.70 6.19 2.88
CA GLU A 86 20.14 7.08 3.95
C GLU A 86 21.23 6.38 4.77
N LEU A 87 22.48 6.88 4.73
CA LEU A 87 23.60 6.37 5.50
C LEU A 87 24.15 7.44 6.43
N ARG A 88 24.69 7.03 7.59
CA ARG A 88 25.32 7.92 8.57
C ARG A 88 26.57 7.30 9.17
N GLY A 89 27.53 8.16 9.51
CA GLY A 89 28.79 7.76 10.11
C GLY A 89 29.68 6.96 9.16
N ILE A 90 29.53 7.14 7.84
CA ILE A 90 30.35 6.43 6.86
C ILE A 90 31.74 7.10 6.72
N PRO A 91 32.84 6.34 6.61
CA PRO A 91 34.15 6.92 6.34
C PRO A 91 34.24 7.53 4.94
N ASN A 92 35.12 8.52 4.76
CA ASN A 92 35.46 9.02 3.42
C ASN A 92 36.08 7.88 2.59
N PRO A 93 35.73 7.76 1.29
CA PRO A 93 36.44 6.87 0.37
C PRO A 93 37.94 7.18 0.30
N ALA A 94 38.75 6.18 -0.02
CA ALA A 94 40.17 6.34 -0.31
C ALA A 94 40.40 7.33 -1.47
N ALA A 95 41.58 7.94 -1.50
CA ALA A 95 41.95 8.90 -2.53
C ALA A 95 41.78 8.30 -3.94
N GLY A 96 41.04 9.00 -4.81
CA GLY A 96 40.73 8.54 -6.17
C GLY A 96 39.58 7.52 -6.27
N LYS A 97 38.87 7.25 -5.18
CA LYS A 97 37.73 6.33 -5.14
C LYS A 97 36.41 7.00 -4.72
N SER A 98 35.30 6.30 -4.90
CA SER A 98 33.98 6.67 -4.42
C SER A 98 33.09 5.47 -4.20
N TYR A 99 32.05 5.65 -3.40
CA TYR A 99 31.02 4.64 -3.22
C TYR A 99 30.06 4.58 -4.41
N TYR A 100 29.73 3.36 -4.84
CA TYR A 100 28.71 3.07 -5.85
C TYR A 100 27.73 2.05 -5.30
N ALA A 101 26.44 2.24 -5.59
CA ALA A 101 25.38 1.37 -5.10
C ALA A 101 24.73 0.55 -6.22
N TRP A 102 24.32 -0.67 -5.85
CA TRP A 102 23.79 -1.68 -6.74
C TRP A 102 22.62 -2.39 -6.09
N LEU A 103 21.50 -2.55 -6.79
CA LEU A 103 20.50 -3.54 -6.41
C LEU A 103 20.85 -4.86 -7.09
N LEU A 104 20.83 -5.95 -6.32
CA LEU A 104 21.08 -7.30 -6.82
C LEU A 104 19.79 -8.13 -6.72
N GLY A 105 19.67 -9.09 -7.63
CA GLY A 105 18.61 -10.10 -7.63
C GLY A 105 18.77 -11.12 -6.52
N ASP A 106 17.84 -12.07 -6.45
CA ASP A 106 17.71 -13.01 -5.33
C ASP A 106 18.94 -13.90 -5.13
N SER A 107 19.32 -14.11 -3.86
CA SER A 107 20.29 -15.15 -3.48
C SER A 107 19.64 -16.53 -3.44
N HIS A 108 18.33 -16.59 -3.15
CA HIS A 108 17.53 -17.81 -3.13
C HIS A 108 16.28 -17.64 -3.97
N LYS A 109 16.25 -18.23 -5.17
CA LYS A 109 15.11 -18.12 -6.10
C LYS A 109 14.03 -19.15 -5.74
N ASN A 110 12.80 -18.68 -5.52
CA ASN A 110 11.65 -19.58 -5.44
C ASN A 110 11.26 -20.06 -6.85
N VAL A 111 11.49 -21.34 -7.15
CA VAL A 111 11.26 -21.92 -8.48
C VAL A 111 9.78 -21.89 -8.89
N LYS A 112 8.86 -21.83 -7.92
CA LYS A 112 7.41 -21.75 -8.16
C LYS A 112 6.96 -20.33 -8.49
N GLU A 113 7.70 -19.33 -8.03
CA GLU A 113 7.41 -17.91 -8.22
C GLU A 113 8.33 -17.33 -9.31
N ASN A 114 8.08 -17.68 -10.57
CA ASN A 114 8.77 -17.02 -11.70
C ASN A 114 8.23 -15.59 -11.92
N LEU A 115 8.33 -14.73 -10.89
CA LEU A 115 7.81 -13.36 -10.91
C LEU A 115 8.63 -12.43 -11.81
N CYS A 116 9.92 -12.71 -12.00
CA CYS A 116 10.84 -11.89 -12.77
C CYS A 116 11.37 -12.62 -14.02
N LYS A 117 10.94 -12.24 -15.24
CA LYS A 117 11.53 -12.71 -16.52
C LYS A 117 11.40 -11.70 -17.69
N PRO A 118 12.51 -11.34 -18.35
CA PRO A 118 13.82 -11.06 -17.77
C PRO A 118 13.84 -9.59 -17.33
N ALA A 119 13.99 -9.33 -16.03
CA ALA A 119 14.39 -8.01 -15.59
C ALA A 119 15.76 -8.13 -14.93
N GLU A 120 16.60 -7.14 -15.18
CA GLU A 120 18.01 -7.09 -14.84
C GLU A 120 18.23 -7.53 -13.37
N GLU A 121 18.89 -8.67 -13.16
CA GLU A 121 19.26 -9.17 -11.82
C GLU A 121 20.33 -8.29 -11.14
N LEU A 122 20.70 -7.19 -11.79
CA LEU A 122 21.64 -6.18 -11.33
C LEU A 122 21.20 -4.82 -11.86
N ILE A 123 20.94 -3.87 -10.96
CA ILE A 123 20.63 -2.48 -11.31
C ILE A 123 21.73 -1.60 -10.74
N SER A 124 22.44 -0.88 -11.62
CA SER A 124 23.35 0.19 -11.22
C SER A 124 22.56 1.40 -10.75
N LEU A 125 22.67 1.74 -9.47
CA LEU A 125 22.03 2.94 -8.92
C LEU A 125 22.87 4.19 -9.19
N GLY A 126 24.20 4.04 -9.15
CA GLY A 126 25.16 5.10 -9.44
C GLY A 126 26.04 5.46 -8.24
N ARG A 127 26.77 6.57 -8.39
CA ARG A 127 27.72 7.08 -7.40
C ARG A 127 26.96 7.68 -6.21
N LEU A 128 27.34 7.29 -4.99
CA LEU A 128 26.86 7.92 -3.77
C LEU A 128 27.72 9.14 -3.44
N PHE A 129 27.07 10.26 -3.14
CA PHE A 129 27.75 11.48 -2.73
C PHE A 129 27.76 11.54 -1.21
N ASP A 130 28.95 11.37 -0.62
CA ASP A 130 29.16 11.55 0.80
C ASP A 130 29.33 13.05 1.12
N ASN A 131 28.61 13.51 2.14
CA ASN A 131 28.78 14.83 2.73
C ASN A 131 29.07 14.67 4.22
N GLN A 132 30.36 14.57 4.57
CA GLN A 132 30.84 14.48 5.95
C GLN A 132 30.32 13.24 6.71
N GLY A 133 30.34 12.08 6.04
CA GLY A 133 29.87 10.81 6.59
C GLY A 133 28.36 10.64 6.57
N VAL A 134 27.65 11.43 5.76
CA VAL A 134 26.20 11.31 5.55
C VAL A 134 25.93 11.19 4.06
N VAL A 135 25.15 10.17 3.69
CA VAL A 135 24.63 9.98 2.34
C VAL A 135 23.12 10.05 2.40
N SER A 136 22.53 10.93 1.59
CA SER A 136 21.12 10.92 1.24
C SER A 136 21.04 10.82 -0.27
N PHE A 137 20.67 9.65 -0.77
CA PHE A 137 20.70 9.32 -2.20
C PHE A 137 19.32 8.88 -2.66
N SER A 138 18.91 9.36 -3.83
CA SER A 138 17.62 9.02 -4.44
C SER A 138 17.82 8.50 -5.85
N TYR A 139 17.33 7.29 -6.09
CA TYR A 139 17.22 6.70 -7.42
C TYR A 139 15.80 6.93 -7.95
N ALA A 140 15.69 7.67 -9.05
CA ALA A 140 14.42 8.11 -9.61
C ALA A 140 13.64 7.04 -10.39
N GLY A 141 14.23 5.86 -10.58
CA GLY A 141 13.68 4.80 -11.43
C GLY A 141 14.21 4.82 -12.86
N ASN A 142 13.89 3.78 -13.61
CA ASN A 142 14.15 3.73 -15.05
C ASN A 142 12.99 4.34 -15.86
N GLN A 143 13.18 4.56 -17.16
CA GLN A 143 12.16 5.16 -18.04
C GLN A 143 10.86 4.32 -18.13
N SER A 144 10.95 3.02 -17.85
CA SER A 144 9.79 2.13 -17.84
C SER A 144 9.06 2.12 -16.50
N HIS A 145 9.53 2.88 -15.50
CA HIS A 145 9.01 2.91 -14.13
C HIS A 145 8.84 1.50 -13.55
N THR A 146 9.88 0.68 -13.74
CA THR A 146 9.87 -0.73 -13.37
C THR A 146 9.84 -0.89 -11.86
N ASN A 147 8.93 -1.73 -11.36
CA ASN A 147 8.88 -2.09 -9.95
C ASN A 147 10.18 -2.81 -9.54
N LEU A 148 10.97 -2.20 -8.66
CA LEU A 148 12.31 -2.67 -8.32
C LEU A 148 12.28 -3.95 -7.46
N ILE A 149 11.31 -4.07 -6.54
CA ILE A 149 11.20 -5.23 -5.64
C ILE A 149 10.79 -6.51 -6.38
N SER A 150 10.20 -6.39 -7.57
CA SER A 150 9.83 -7.54 -8.41
C SER A 150 11.02 -8.45 -8.76
N CYS A 151 12.23 -7.88 -8.85
CA CYS A 151 13.42 -8.57 -9.35
C CYS A 151 14.68 -8.36 -8.50
N THR A 152 14.62 -7.47 -7.51
CA THR A 152 15.74 -7.18 -6.62
C THR A 152 15.34 -7.41 -5.17
N SER A 153 16.32 -7.80 -4.36
CA SER A 153 16.10 -8.15 -2.95
C SER A 153 17.35 -7.95 -2.10
N ARG A 154 18.41 -7.40 -2.69
CA ARG A 154 19.69 -7.13 -2.03
C ARG A 154 20.24 -5.79 -2.48
N LEU A 155 20.96 -5.13 -1.58
CA LEU A 155 21.68 -3.90 -1.83
C LEU A 155 23.16 -4.12 -1.54
N LEU A 156 24.01 -3.74 -2.48
CA LEU A 156 25.47 -3.76 -2.34
C LEU A 156 26.02 -2.36 -2.56
N ILE A 157 26.94 -1.95 -1.69
CA ILE A 157 27.71 -0.71 -1.86
C ILE A 157 29.19 -1.08 -1.97
N THR A 158 29.80 -0.69 -3.08
CA THR A 158 31.22 -0.92 -3.36
C THR A 158 32.02 0.39 -3.36
N GLU A 159 33.31 0.31 -3.08
CA GLU A 159 34.26 1.41 -3.19
C GLU A 159 35.12 1.25 -4.45
N GLU A 160 34.86 2.08 -5.46
CA GLU A 160 35.39 1.94 -6.81
C GLU A 160 36.18 3.16 -7.27
N ASN A 161 37.05 2.99 -8.27
CA ASN A 161 37.83 4.09 -8.84
C ASN A 161 36.94 5.15 -9.51
N THR A 162 37.30 6.42 -9.41
CA THR A 162 36.55 7.53 -10.04
C THR A 162 36.95 7.82 -11.49
N THR A 163 37.93 7.10 -12.04
CA THR A 163 38.43 7.32 -13.41
C THR A 163 37.43 6.92 -14.50
N SER A 164 36.50 6.00 -14.17
CA SER A 164 35.39 5.59 -15.02
C SER A 164 34.21 5.16 -14.16
N THR A 165 32.98 5.50 -14.58
CA THR A 165 31.77 4.97 -13.94
C THR A 165 31.72 3.44 -14.14
N PRO A 166 31.73 2.63 -13.08
CA PRO A 166 31.64 1.18 -13.21
C PRO A 166 30.29 0.77 -13.81
N SER A 167 30.28 -0.24 -14.66
CA SER A 167 29.04 -0.85 -15.19
C SER A 167 28.55 -2.05 -14.38
N GLN A 168 29.41 -2.59 -13.51
CA GLN A 168 29.12 -3.72 -12.60
C GLN A 168 29.88 -3.50 -11.28
N PRO A 169 29.41 -4.09 -10.16
CA PRO A 169 30.16 -4.07 -8.92
C PRO A 169 31.49 -4.82 -9.09
N SER A 170 32.54 -4.34 -8.44
CA SER A 170 33.84 -5.02 -8.42
C SER A 170 33.70 -6.48 -8.00
N THR A 171 34.40 -7.39 -8.68
CA THR A 171 34.48 -8.80 -8.27
C THR A 171 35.42 -9.02 -7.08
N ASN A 172 36.20 -8.01 -6.71
CA ASN A 172 37.05 -8.05 -5.53
C ASN A 172 36.21 -7.72 -4.29
N GLN A 173 35.98 -8.71 -3.43
CA GLN A 173 35.19 -8.53 -2.20
C GLN A 173 35.80 -7.52 -1.22
N HIS A 174 37.10 -7.19 -1.31
CA HIS A 174 37.68 -6.09 -0.52
C HIS A 174 37.15 -4.71 -0.92
N ALA A 175 36.54 -4.58 -2.11
CA ALA A 175 35.85 -3.37 -2.51
C ALA A 175 34.40 -3.33 -2.00
N TRP A 176 33.87 -4.41 -1.41
CA TRP A 176 32.50 -4.47 -0.91
C TRP A 176 32.49 -3.92 0.52
N VAL A 177 31.81 -2.79 0.71
CA VAL A 177 31.89 -2.04 1.97
C VAL A 177 30.63 -2.18 2.80
N TYR A 178 29.46 -2.18 2.15
CA TYR A 178 28.19 -2.35 2.85
C TYR A 178 27.25 -3.27 2.07
N TYR A 179 26.40 -3.97 2.81
CA TYR A 179 25.44 -4.91 2.27
C TYR A 179 24.15 -4.93 3.08
N ALA A 180 23.05 -5.23 2.40
CA ALA A 180 21.77 -5.53 3.00
C ALA A 180 20.99 -6.52 2.12
N GLU A 181 20.12 -7.30 2.73
CA GLU A 181 19.20 -8.17 2.01
C GLU A 181 17.87 -8.31 2.76
N ILE A 182 16.80 -8.48 1.99
CA ILE A 182 15.51 -8.93 2.53
C ILE A 182 15.64 -10.44 2.78
N PRO A 183 15.15 -10.99 3.92
CA PRO A 183 15.28 -12.43 4.22
C PRO A 183 14.64 -13.33 3.15
N GLN A 184 15.43 -14.27 2.62
CA GLN A 184 15.04 -15.11 1.46
C GLN A 184 14.99 -16.60 1.78
N LEU A 185 15.27 -17.00 3.02
CA LEU A 185 15.23 -18.40 3.42
C LEU A 185 13.77 -18.89 3.42
N PRO A 186 13.43 -19.93 2.63
CA PRO A 186 12.09 -20.50 2.64
C PRO A 186 11.71 -21.06 4.00
N ASP A 187 10.44 -20.93 4.38
CA ASP A 187 9.90 -21.61 5.56
C ASP A 187 9.89 -23.13 5.32
N PRO A 188 10.65 -23.92 6.10
CA PRO A 188 10.67 -25.37 5.95
C PRO A 188 9.34 -26.03 6.35
N THR A 189 8.46 -25.32 7.06
CA THR A 189 7.14 -25.82 7.48
C THR A 189 6.05 -25.58 6.44
N ASP A 190 6.24 -24.65 5.51
CA ASP A 190 5.36 -24.48 4.35
C ASP A 190 5.69 -25.52 3.27
N SER A 191 5.11 -26.71 3.41
CA SER A 191 5.27 -27.81 2.44
C SER A 191 4.61 -27.56 1.07
N VAL A 192 3.75 -26.54 0.93
CA VAL A 192 2.98 -26.32 -0.30
C VAL A 192 3.68 -25.34 -1.22
N ASN A 193 4.04 -24.16 -0.72
CA ASN A 193 4.64 -23.12 -1.55
C ASN A 193 6.12 -22.85 -1.24
N HIS A 194 6.58 -23.24 -0.04
CA HIS A 194 7.91 -22.92 0.47
C HIS A 194 8.21 -21.42 0.36
N TYR A 195 7.30 -20.58 0.85
CA TYR A 195 7.50 -19.15 0.82
C TYR A 195 8.54 -18.68 1.85
N SER A 196 9.37 -17.74 1.41
CA SER A 196 10.24 -16.93 2.25
C SER A 196 9.56 -15.61 2.62
N ALA A 197 10.16 -14.84 3.54
CA ALA A 197 9.67 -13.49 3.83
C ALA A 197 9.66 -12.60 2.58
N LEU A 198 10.66 -12.73 1.70
CA LEU A 198 10.72 -12.01 0.43
C LEU A 198 9.52 -12.33 -0.48
N ASP A 199 9.12 -13.61 -0.58
CA ASP A 199 7.97 -14.02 -1.39
C ASP A 199 6.67 -13.41 -0.86
N ASP A 200 6.46 -13.49 0.45
CA ASP A 200 5.29 -12.87 1.11
C ASP A 200 5.27 -11.34 0.95
N ILE A 201 6.42 -10.67 1.10
CA ILE A 201 6.57 -9.22 0.89
C ILE A 201 6.27 -8.86 -0.58
N ARG A 202 6.72 -9.67 -1.55
CA ARG A 202 6.40 -9.46 -2.96
C ARG A 202 4.92 -9.63 -3.25
N HIS A 203 4.22 -10.56 -2.62
CA HIS A 203 2.76 -10.63 -2.74
C HIS A 203 2.04 -9.39 -2.20
N LEU A 204 2.60 -8.78 -1.15
CA LEU A 204 2.07 -7.54 -0.61
C LEU A 204 2.35 -6.34 -1.53
N LEU A 205 3.56 -6.24 -2.09
CA LEU A 205 4.09 -5.04 -2.75
C LEU A 205 4.19 -5.11 -4.29
N TYR A 206 3.98 -6.28 -4.88
CA TYR A 206 4.06 -6.57 -6.32
C TYR A 206 2.98 -7.55 -6.77
N GLU A 207 2.77 -7.68 -8.08
CA GLU A 207 1.75 -8.58 -8.65
C GLU A 207 2.14 -10.06 -8.48
N GLY A 208 1.75 -10.63 -7.34
CA GLY A 208 1.83 -12.07 -7.10
C GLY A 208 1.10 -12.90 -8.17
N PRO A 209 1.43 -14.20 -8.33
CA PRO A 209 0.88 -15.02 -9.41
C PRO A 209 -0.65 -15.09 -9.39
N ASP A 210 -1.25 -15.11 -8.19
CA ASP A 210 -2.71 -15.14 -8.04
C ASP A 210 -3.41 -13.86 -8.54
N LEU A 211 -2.89 -12.67 -8.21
CA LEU A 211 -3.47 -11.41 -8.69
C LEU A 211 -3.25 -11.25 -10.19
N LYS A 212 -2.04 -11.56 -10.66
CA LYS A 212 -1.69 -11.53 -12.09
C LYS A 212 -2.59 -12.43 -12.92
N ASN A 213 -2.89 -13.64 -12.46
CA ASN A 213 -3.81 -14.57 -13.12
C ASN A 213 -5.27 -14.06 -13.16
N LYS A 214 -5.61 -13.05 -12.33
CA LYS A 214 -6.91 -12.36 -12.34
C LYS A 214 -6.89 -11.06 -13.17
N GLY A 215 -5.76 -10.72 -13.79
CA GLY A 215 -5.57 -9.45 -14.49
C GLY A 215 -5.48 -8.25 -13.53
N LEU A 216 -5.16 -8.50 -12.26
CA LEU A 216 -4.96 -7.46 -11.24
C LEU A 216 -3.47 -7.18 -11.12
N HIS A 217 -3.10 -5.90 -11.28
CA HIS A 217 -1.71 -5.46 -11.32
C HIS A 217 -1.31 -4.72 -10.03
N GLY A 218 -0.05 -4.87 -9.62
CA GLY A 218 0.43 -4.42 -8.32
C GLY A 218 0.11 -5.38 -7.18
N GLY A 219 0.59 -5.05 -5.99
CA GLY A 219 0.45 -5.93 -4.82
C GLY A 219 -0.87 -5.79 -4.08
N LEU A 220 -1.13 -6.77 -3.19
CA LEU A 220 -2.33 -6.82 -2.35
C LEU A 220 -2.55 -5.52 -1.58
N ASP A 221 -1.48 -4.90 -1.12
CA ASP A 221 -1.49 -3.65 -0.38
C ASP A 221 -2.07 -2.48 -1.19
N LEU A 222 -1.50 -2.22 -2.36
CA LEU A 222 -1.97 -1.15 -3.25
C LEU A 222 -3.43 -1.37 -3.69
N GLN A 223 -3.79 -2.61 -3.97
CA GLN A 223 -5.16 -2.97 -4.35
C GLN A 223 -6.14 -2.72 -3.20
N LEU A 224 -5.78 -3.08 -1.97
CA LEU A 224 -6.59 -2.77 -0.80
C LEU A 224 -6.79 -1.26 -0.63
N LEU A 225 -5.71 -0.47 -0.72
CA LEU A 225 -5.76 0.99 -0.59
C LEU A 225 -6.73 1.61 -1.62
N ARG A 226 -6.59 1.25 -2.90
CA ARG A 226 -7.45 1.73 -3.99
C ARG A 226 -8.91 1.33 -3.79
N ASN A 227 -9.16 0.08 -3.43
CA ASN A 227 -10.52 -0.42 -3.25
C ASN A 227 -11.21 0.28 -2.07
N MET A 228 -10.47 0.55 -0.98
CA MET A 228 -11.02 1.29 0.14
C MET A 228 -11.26 2.77 -0.16
N GLN A 229 -10.43 3.39 -1.01
CA GLN A 229 -10.69 4.73 -1.50
C GLN A 229 -12.03 4.81 -2.26
N ASN A 230 -12.33 3.81 -3.10
CA ASN A 230 -13.61 3.73 -3.81
C ASN A 230 -14.80 3.58 -2.86
N VAL A 231 -14.69 2.70 -1.85
CA VAL A 231 -15.73 2.54 -0.82
C VAL A 231 -16.00 3.85 -0.09
N LEU A 232 -14.95 4.59 0.29
CA LEU A 232 -15.09 5.92 0.90
C LEU A 232 -15.78 6.92 -0.03
N GLU A 233 -15.38 6.97 -1.31
CA GLU A 233 -16.00 7.87 -2.30
C GLU A 233 -17.51 7.60 -2.44
N TRP A 234 -17.90 6.32 -2.53
CA TRP A 234 -19.30 5.94 -2.67
C TRP A 234 -20.11 6.20 -1.40
N ALA A 235 -19.54 5.92 -0.22
CA ALA A 235 -20.21 6.18 1.06
C ALA A 235 -20.48 7.69 1.25
N GLY A 236 -19.47 8.54 1.03
CA GLY A 236 -19.63 9.99 1.08
C GLY A 236 -20.60 10.53 0.04
N SER A 237 -20.52 10.01 -1.19
CA SER A 237 -21.44 10.40 -2.26
C SER A 237 -22.89 10.02 -1.98
N ALA A 238 -23.14 8.87 -1.36
CA ALA A 238 -24.48 8.44 -0.96
C ALA A 238 -25.08 9.38 0.09
N ARG A 239 -24.30 9.69 1.14
CA ARG A 239 -24.69 10.62 2.20
C ARG A 239 -25.00 12.02 1.66
N ASP A 240 -24.12 12.56 0.82
CA ASP A 240 -24.26 13.89 0.24
C ASP A 240 -25.48 14.00 -0.69
N ALA A 241 -25.74 12.96 -1.48
CA ALA A 241 -26.89 12.93 -2.40
C ALA A 241 -28.23 12.93 -1.66
N TRP A 242 -28.28 12.31 -0.48
CA TRP A 242 -29.46 12.34 0.38
C TRP A 242 -29.74 13.73 0.95
N ASN A 243 -28.70 14.48 1.33
CA ASN A 243 -28.79 15.81 1.97
C ASN A 243 -28.93 16.99 0.96
N GLY A 244 -29.17 16.71 -0.32
CA GLY A 244 -29.17 17.68 -1.42
C GLY A 244 -30.45 18.51 -1.57
N ALA A 245 -30.39 19.58 -2.39
CA ALA A 245 -31.46 20.57 -2.61
C ALA A 245 -32.68 20.06 -3.42
N LYS A 246 -32.60 18.86 -3.99
CA LYS A 246 -33.76 18.09 -4.46
C LYS A 246 -33.90 16.96 -3.46
N ILE A 247 -35.11 16.71 -2.96
CA ILE A 247 -35.46 15.51 -2.19
C ILE A 247 -34.67 14.34 -2.79
N GLY A 248 -33.81 13.71 -1.96
CA GLY A 248 -32.58 13.02 -2.36
C GLY A 248 -32.68 12.20 -3.64
N ASP A 249 -31.63 12.22 -4.45
CA ASP A 249 -31.52 11.32 -5.63
C ASP A 249 -31.39 9.87 -5.12
N ILE A 250 -32.52 9.28 -4.73
CA ILE A 250 -32.62 7.97 -4.07
C ILE A 250 -32.05 6.88 -4.97
N ASP A 251 -32.29 6.97 -6.27
CA ASP A 251 -31.67 6.08 -7.25
C ASP A 251 -30.15 6.18 -7.22
N PHE A 252 -29.59 7.39 -7.06
CA PHE A 252 -28.15 7.57 -6.89
C PHE A 252 -27.66 6.98 -5.57
N VAL A 253 -28.35 7.21 -4.46
CA VAL A 253 -28.02 6.60 -3.16
C VAL A 253 -27.96 5.08 -3.29
N HIS A 254 -29.01 4.44 -3.83
CA HIS A 254 -29.05 3.01 -4.08
C HIS A 254 -27.88 2.54 -4.94
N ARG A 255 -27.58 3.23 -6.05
CA ARG A 255 -26.45 2.85 -6.91
C ARG A 255 -25.10 2.91 -6.17
N GLN A 256 -24.87 3.90 -5.31
CA GLN A 256 -23.64 3.96 -4.53
C GLN A 256 -23.56 2.82 -3.50
N VAL A 257 -24.66 2.55 -2.81
CA VAL A 257 -24.75 1.45 -1.83
C VAL A 257 -24.51 0.09 -2.49
N VAL A 258 -25.10 -0.15 -3.67
CA VAL A 258 -24.86 -1.38 -4.45
C VAL A 258 -23.39 -1.50 -4.86
N ARG A 259 -22.73 -0.42 -5.28
CA ARG A 259 -21.29 -0.46 -5.60
C ARG A 259 -20.42 -0.84 -4.40
N ILE A 260 -20.75 -0.32 -3.21
CA ILE A 260 -20.05 -0.69 -1.98
C ILE A 260 -20.17 -2.20 -1.77
N LEU A 261 -21.41 -2.74 -1.81
CA LEU A 261 -21.62 -4.17 -1.63
C LEU A 261 -20.96 -5.03 -2.71
N ASP A 262 -20.96 -4.60 -3.98
CA ASP A 262 -20.27 -5.28 -5.08
C ASP A 262 -18.77 -5.48 -4.80
N TYR A 263 -18.10 -4.50 -4.17
CA TYR A 263 -16.68 -4.59 -3.80
C TYR A 263 -16.44 -5.41 -2.52
N LEU A 264 -17.36 -5.33 -1.55
CA LEU A 264 -17.25 -6.07 -0.30
C LEU A 264 -17.42 -7.58 -0.53
N ASP A 265 -18.40 -7.96 -1.34
CA ASP A 265 -18.77 -9.36 -1.59
C ASP A 265 -18.04 -9.96 -2.79
N GLY A 266 -17.68 -9.09 -3.74
CA GLY A 266 -17.00 -9.48 -4.97
C GLY A 266 -17.88 -10.28 -5.93
N THR A 267 -17.21 -10.93 -6.87
CA THR A 267 -17.81 -11.69 -7.95
C THR A 267 -17.21 -13.09 -8.01
N TYR A 268 -17.92 -13.99 -8.67
CA TYR A 268 -17.47 -15.33 -8.99
C TYR A 268 -17.56 -15.55 -10.50
N ARG A 269 -16.52 -16.13 -11.13
CA ARG A 269 -16.47 -16.40 -12.58
C ARG A 269 -16.46 -17.89 -12.93
N PRO A 270 -17.56 -18.64 -12.74
CA PRO A 270 -17.66 -19.99 -13.25
C PRO A 270 -17.75 -19.96 -14.79
N LYS A 271 -16.85 -20.68 -15.46
CA LYS A 271 -16.88 -20.85 -16.93
C LYS A 271 -16.94 -19.53 -17.73
N GLY A 272 -16.28 -18.48 -17.22
CA GLY A 272 -16.18 -17.17 -17.88
C GLY A 272 -17.38 -16.24 -17.70
N ILE A 273 -18.41 -16.62 -16.95
CA ILE A 273 -19.58 -15.78 -16.66
C ILE A 273 -19.39 -15.07 -15.33
N THR A 274 -19.45 -13.74 -15.29
CA THR A 274 -19.36 -12.98 -14.02
C THR A 274 -20.68 -13.02 -13.27
N VAL A 275 -20.66 -13.54 -12.05
CA VAL A 275 -21.80 -13.59 -11.14
C VAL A 275 -21.49 -12.73 -9.91
N PRO A 276 -22.22 -11.62 -9.66
CA PRO A 276 -22.10 -10.85 -8.43
C PRO A 276 -22.55 -11.68 -7.23
N LEU A 277 -21.76 -11.68 -6.14
CA LEU A 277 -22.07 -12.48 -4.95
C LEU A 277 -23.09 -11.80 -4.03
N VAL A 278 -23.29 -10.48 -4.18
CA VAL A 278 -24.24 -9.67 -3.42
C VAL A 278 -25.72 -10.01 -3.68
N GLN A 279 -26.05 -10.90 -4.61
CA GLN A 279 -27.43 -11.14 -5.06
C GLN A 279 -28.38 -11.63 -3.95
N THR A 280 -27.87 -12.09 -2.80
CA THR A 280 -28.68 -12.42 -1.63
C THR A 280 -29.09 -11.20 -0.80
N ASP A 281 -28.42 -10.07 -0.98
CA ASP A 281 -28.58 -8.86 -0.17
C ASP A 281 -29.22 -7.71 -0.95
N VAL A 282 -29.34 -7.82 -2.28
CA VAL A 282 -29.96 -6.82 -3.17
C VAL A 282 -31.25 -7.36 -3.82
N PRO A 283 -32.14 -6.48 -4.32
CA PRO A 283 -33.30 -6.91 -5.08
C PRO A 283 -32.92 -7.84 -6.26
N PRO A 284 -33.73 -8.87 -6.56
CA PRO A 284 -33.46 -9.76 -7.69
C PRO A 284 -33.30 -9.00 -9.01
N GLY A 285 -32.23 -9.29 -9.75
CA GLY A 285 -31.94 -8.67 -11.04
C GLY A 285 -31.14 -7.36 -10.96
N THR A 286 -30.71 -6.94 -9.76
CA THR A 286 -29.76 -5.82 -9.62
C THR A 286 -28.46 -6.15 -10.37
N PRO A 287 -28.04 -5.30 -11.34
CA PRO A 287 -26.81 -5.52 -12.09
C PRO A 287 -25.56 -5.17 -11.27
N LEU A 288 -24.43 -5.76 -11.63
CA LEU A 288 -23.11 -5.35 -11.15
C LEU A 288 -22.82 -3.90 -11.61
N LEU A 289 -22.53 -2.99 -10.67
CA LEU A 289 -22.34 -1.56 -10.94
C LEU A 289 -20.88 -1.09 -10.93
N VAL A 290 -19.96 -2.03 -10.76
CA VAL A 290 -18.52 -1.82 -10.68
C VAL A 290 -17.79 -2.61 -11.76
N ASP A 291 -16.49 -2.34 -11.95
CA ASP A 291 -15.67 -3.12 -12.87
C ASP A 291 -15.58 -4.59 -12.39
N PRO A 292 -15.97 -5.56 -13.22
CA PRO A 292 -15.97 -6.97 -12.85
C PRO A 292 -14.58 -7.55 -12.61
N ASN A 293 -13.50 -6.91 -13.08
CA ASN A 293 -12.13 -7.36 -12.81
C ASN A 293 -11.70 -6.96 -11.40
N PHE A 294 -11.97 -5.72 -10.98
CA PHE A 294 -11.62 -5.27 -9.62
C PHE A 294 -12.46 -5.95 -8.53
N ALA A 295 -13.69 -6.35 -8.85
CA ALA A 295 -14.54 -7.14 -7.96
C ALA A 295 -14.22 -8.65 -7.94
N LEU A 296 -13.16 -9.14 -8.62
CA LEU A 296 -12.79 -10.57 -8.58
C LEU A 296 -12.26 -11.04 -7.23
N VAL A 297 -11.73 -10.11 -6.43
CA VAL A 297 -11.23 -10.39 -5.10
C VAL A 297 -12.05 -9.54 -4.14
N PRO A 298 -12.85 -10.16 -3.25
CA PRO A 298 -13.68 -9.40 -2.33
C PRO A 298 -12.83 -8.69 -1.28
N LEU A 299 -13.33 -7.60 -0.72
CA LEU A 299 -12.69 -6.97 0.44
C LEU A 299 -12.94 -7.76 1.73
N LEU A 300 -14.10 -8.41 1.87
CA LEU A 300 -14.45 -9.23 3.04
C LEU A 300 -14.55 -10.72 2.70
N ASP A 301 -14.22 -11.56 3.67
CA ASP A 301 -14.59 -12.98 3.59
C ASP A 301 -16.02 -13.13 4.10
N LEU A 302 -16.97 -13.14 3.18
CA LEU A 302 -18.27 -13.75 3.46
C LEU A 302 -18.07 -15.25 3.75
N PRO A 303 -18.91 -15.86 4.61
CA PRO A 303 -18.62 -17.16 5.20
C PRO A 303 -18.24 -18.20 4.13
N ARG A 304 -17.05 -18.81 4.32
CA ARG A 304 -16.48 -19.98 3.62
C ARG A 304 -15.50 -19.75 2.46
N ARG A 305 -14.85 -18.59 2.29
CA ARG A 305 -13.91 -18.44 1.15
C ARG A 305 -12.44 -18.07 1.43
N ASN A 306 -12.03 -17.48 2.55
CA ASN A 306 -10.62 -17.11 2.84
C ASN A 306 -9.86 -16.56 1.61
N THR A 307 -10.57 -15.82 0.75
CA THR A 307 -10.11 -15.34 -0.55
C THR A 307 -10.13 -13.83 -0.65
N SER A 308 -10.56 -13.13 0.40
CA SER A 308 -10.61 -11.68 0.44
C SER A 308 -9.22 -11.04 0.48
N TYR A 309 -9.14 -9.75 0.17
CA TYR A 309 -7.92 -8.96 0.41
C TYR A 309 -7.48 -9.05 1.87
N MET A 310 -8.42 -8.97 2.82
CA MET A 310 -8.13 -9.06 4.26
C MET A 310 -7.45 -10.40 4.63
N ALA A 311 -8.02 -11.53 4.21
CA ALA A 311 -7.41 -12.84 4.48
C ALA A 311 -6.08 -13.04 3.77
N ARG A 312 -5.97 -12.57 2.53
CA ARG A 312 -4.74 -12.71 1.73
C ARG A 312 -3.59 -11.94 2.36
N ILE A 313 -3.80 -10.67 2.73
CA ILE A 313 -2.80 -9.84 3.40
C ILE A 313 -2.45 -10.42 4.77
N SER A 314 -3.45 -10.79 5.57
CA SER A 314 -3.23 -11.42 6.88
C SER A 314 -2.36 -12.67 6.79
N ARG A 315 -2.59 -13.52 5.77
CA ARG A 315 -1.78 -14.70 5.49
C ARG A 315 -0.32 -14.35 5.17
N GLN A 316 -0.07 -13.37 4.29
CA GLN A 316 1.30 -12.95 3.98
C GLN A 316 2.00 -12.40 5.23
N LEU A 317 1.32 -11.56 6.02
CA LEU A 317 1.87 -11.00 7.26
C LEU A 317 2.19 -12.09 8.29
N SER A 318 1.35 -13.13 8.38
CA SER A 318 1.62 -14.29 9.22
C SER A 318 2.88 -15.04 8.74
N GLY A 319 3.01 -15.27 7.43
CA GLY A 319 4.20 -15.87 6.81
C GLY A 319 5.47 -15.10 7.15
N ILE A 320 5.49 -13.79 6.89
CA ILE A 320 6.61 -12.89 7.27
C ILE A 320 6.92 -12.99 8.76
N SER A 321 5.90 -13.01 9.63
CA SER A 321 6.09 -13.03 11.08
C SER A 321 6.66 -14.36 11.62
N THR A 322 6.75 -15.39 10.78
CA THR A 322 7.24 -16.73 11.16
C THR A 322 8.44 -17.19 10.34
N ALA A 323 8.68 -16.57 9.18
CA ALA A 323 9.75 -16.91 8.25
C ALA A 323 11.15 -16.91 8.91
N PRO A 324 12.05 -17.81 8.46
CA PRO A 324 13.45 -17.83 8.91
C PRO A 324 14.19 -16.54 8.54
N GLY A 325 15.11 -16.09 9.41
CA GLY A 325 16.00 -14.96 9.15
C GLY A 325 15.39 -13.56 9.33
N VAL A 326 14.09 -13.42 9.59
CA VAL A 326 13.47 -12.11 9.87
C VAL A 326 13.91 -11.55 11.23
N SER A 327 14.13 -10.23 11.27
CA SER A 327 14.49 -9.51 12.50
C SER A 327 13.32 -9.46 13.49
N VAL A 328 13.61 -9.11 14.76
CA VAL A 328 12.58 -8.93 15.79
C VAL A 328 11.66 -7.77 15.44
N GLU A 329 12.23 -6.71 14.86
CA GLU A 329 11.54 -5.50 14.41
C GLU A 329 10.57 -5.82 13.26
N MET A 330 11.02 -6.53 12.23
CA MET A 330 10.18 -6.95 11.10
C MET A 330 9.04 -7.86 11.59
N ARG A 331 9.32 -8.79 12.49
CA ARG A 331 8.31 -9.67 13.09
C ARG A 331 7.27 -8.89 13.89
N THR A 332 7.72 -7.90 14.64
CA THR A 332 6.85 -7.03 15.44
C THR A 332 5.97 -6.17 14.54
N LEU A 333 6.55 -5.57 13.51
CA LEU A 333 5.83 -4.77 12.52
C LEU A 333 4.77 -5.59 11.80
N ALA A 334 5.10 -6.79 11.30
CA ALA A 334 4.12 -7.66 10.63
C ALA A 334 2.92 -8.02 11.53
N LYS A 335 3.17 -8.31 12.82
CA LYS A 335 2.12 -8.59 13.81
C LYS A 335 1.26 -7.37 14.13
N GLN A 336 1.89 -6.19 14.21
CA GLN A 336 1.18 -4.92 14.42
C GLN A 336 0.25 -4.62 13.24
N ILE A 337 0.75 -4.73 12.01
CA ILE A 337 -0.06 -4.54 10.80
C ILE A 337 -1.24 -5.50 10.79
N ASN A 338 -1.01 -6.78 11.11
CA ASN A 338 -2.07 -7.78 11.14
C ASN A 338 -3.16 -7.44 12.19
N SER A 339 -2.75 -6.95 13.36
CA SER A 339 -3.69 -6.48 14.39
C SER A 339 -4.54 -5.29 13.93
N GLN A 340 -3.94 -4.33 13.22
CA GLN A 340 -4.66 -3.19 12.67
C GLN A 340 -5.62 -3.62 11.54
N LEU A 341 -5.21 -4.59 10.72
CA LEU A 341 -6.06 -5.15 9.67
C LEU A 341 -7.32 -5.84 10.24
N LEU A 342 -7.23 -6.47 11.41
CA LEU A 342 -8.39 -7.03 12.11
C LEU A 342 -9.37 -5.95 12.58
N ILE A 343 -8.87 -4.79 13.02
CA ILE A 343 -9.71 -3.63 13.36
C ILE A 343 -10.41 -3.11 12.11
N VAL A 344 -9.66 -2.92 11.01
CA VAL A 344 -10.21 -2.51 9.71
C VAL A 344 -11.29 -3.47 9.24
N LYS A 345 -11.07 -4.78 9.36
CA LYS A 345 -12.07 -5.81 9.02
C LYS A 345 -13.36 -5.61 9.81
N GLY A 346 -13.28 -5.41 11.12
CA GLY A 346 -14.47 -5.19 11.96
C GLY A 346 -15.25 -3.90 11.61
N LEU A 347 -14.56 -2.85 11.17
CA LEU A 347 -15.21 -1.63 10.66
C LEU A 347 -15.86 -1.89 9.30
N LEU A 348 -15.20 -2.65 8.44
CA LEU A 348 -15.71 -2.99 7.11
C LEU A 348 -16.96 -3.87 7.20
N GLU A 349 -17.05 -4.76 8.19
CA GLU A 349 -18.25 -5.51 8.51
C GLU A 349 -19.43 -4.58 8.89
N LYS A 350 -19.18 -3.44 9.56
CA LYS A 350 -20.23 -2.44 9.82
C LYS A 350 -20.67 -1.73 8.55
N VAL A 351 -19.72 -1.30 7.70
CA VAL A 351 -20.02 -0.73 6.38
C VAL A 351 -20.91 -1.69 5.57
N TYR A 352 -20.60 -2.99 5.60
CA TYR A 352 -21.43 -4.02 4.96
C TYR A 352 -22.86 -4.05 5.54
N GLN A 353 -23.02 -4.04 6.88
CA GLN A 353 -24.36 -4.05 7.51
C GLN A 353 -25.17 -2.79 7.19
N ASP A 354 -24.56 -1.61 7.20
CA ASP A 354 -25.21 -0.35 6.86
C ASP A 354 -25.66 -0.36 5.39
N ALA A 355 -24.76 -0.76 4.49
CA ALA A 355 -25.06 -0.84 3.06
C ALA A 355 -26.18 -1.85 2.78
N LYS A 356 -26.14 -3.02 3.42
CA LYS A 356 -27.20 -4.04 3.33
C LYS A 356 -28.55 -3.51 3.84
N THR A 357 -28.54 -2.76 4.94
CA THR A 357 -29.76 -2.13 5.45
C THR A 357 -30.29 -1.14 4.44
N LEU A 358 -29.46 -0.21 3.97
CA LEU A 358 -29.85 0.85 3.04
C LEU A 358 -30.41 0.31 1.72
N VAL A 359 -29.81 -0.73 1.14
CA VAL A 359 -30.28 -1.28 -0.14
C VAL A 359 -31.63 -1.99 -0.03
N SER A 360 -32.01 -2.43 1.18
CA SER A 360 -33.27 -3.11 1.45
C SER A 360 -34.44 -2.16 1.75
N LEU A 361 -34.16 -0.88 2.03
CA LEU A 361 -35.19 0.11 2.35
C LEU A 361 -35.95 0.51 1.07
N PRO A 362 -37.29 0.58 1.10
CA PRO A 362 -38.05 1.19 0.01
C PRO A 362 -37.85 2.71 -0.01
N ASP A 363 -38.07 3.33 -1.17
CA ASP A 363 -37.87 4.78 -1.38
C ASP A 363 -38.53 5.66 -0.31
N SER A 364 -39.75 5.30 0.13
CA SER A 364 -40.48 6.04 1.16
C SER A 364 -39.79 6.05 2.52
N GLN A 365 -39.06 4.98 2.85
CA GLN A 365 -38.25 4.88 4.06
C GLN A 365 -36.88 5.52 3.87
N LEU A 366 -36.29 5.42 2.67
CA LEU A 366 -35.03 6.10 2.38
C LEU A 366 -35.15 7.61 2.54
N LEU A 367 -36.31 8.22 2.29
CA LEU A 367 -36.53 9.65 2.51
C LEU A 367 -36.66 10.06 3.99
N GLN A 368 -36.72 9.12 4.93
CA GLN A 368 -36.89 9.44 6.34
C GLN A 368 -35.59 9.93 7.00
N PRO A 369 -35.65 10.86 7.97
CA PRO A 369 -34.47 11.33 8.70
C PRO A 369 -33.66 10.21 9.38
N SER A 370 -34.28 9.08 9.73
CA SER A 370 -33.58 7.91 10.27
C SER A 370 -32.56 7.33 9.31
N THR A 371 -32.77 7.46 7.99
CA THR A 371 -31.84 7.00 6.95
C THR A 371 -30.55 7.80 6.96
N LEU A 372 -30.61 9.10 7.28
CA LEU A 372 -29.42 9.94 7.41
C LEU A 372 -28.49 9.42 8.51
N THR A 373 -29.03 8.86 9.60
CA THR A 373 -28.20 8.26 10.66
C THR A 373 -27.38 7.08 10.13
N ILE A 374 -27.98 6.22 9.30
CA ILE A 374 -27.29 5.06 8.71
C ILE A 374 -26.26 5.53 7.68
N LEU A 375 -26.60 6.52 6.84
CA LEU A 375 -25.66 7.10 5.86
C LEU A 375 -24.48 7.80 6.54
N ASN A 376 -24.72 8.47 7.67
CA ASN A 376 -23.65 9.07 8.47
C ASN A 376 -22.74 8.01 9.07
N ASP A 377 -23.29 6.89 9.59
CA ASP A 377 -22.46 5.80 10.11
C ASP A 377 -21.65 5.14 8.99
N LEU A 378 -22.28 4.81 7.85
CA LEU A 378 -21.63 4.26 6.67
C LEU A 378 -20.41 5.08 6.25
N GLU A 379 -20.58 6.41 6.12
CA GLU A 379 -19.50 7.33 5.76
C GLU A 379 -18.44 7.42 6.86
N THR A 380 -18.85 7.49 8.13
CA THR A 380 -17.94 7.55 9.27
C THR A 380 -17.07 6.30 9.36
N GLN A 381 -17.65 5.09 9.22
CA GLN A 381 -16.89 3.84 9.25
C GLN A 381 -15.96 3.75 8.03
N ALA A 382 -16.43 4.10 6.83
CA ALA A 382 -15.57 4.12 5.63
C ALA A 382 -14.40 5.11 5.78
N ASN A 383 -14.64 6.28 6.37
CA ASN A 383 -13.61 7.27 6.65
C ASN A 383 -12.59 6.74 7.67
N ASN A 384 -13.05 6.19 8.79
CA ASN A 384 -12.21 5.59 9.82
C ASN A 384 -11.35 4.44 9.27
N ILE A 385 -11.88 3.63 8.34
CA ILE A 385 -11.09 2.59 7.67
C ILE A 385 -10.00 3.22 6.81
N PHE A 386 -10.30 4.30 6.09
CA PHE A 386 -9.35 4.90 5.16
C PHE A 386 -8.22 5.64 5.89
N VAL A 387 -8.56 6.58 6.78
CA VAL A 387 -7.58 7.48 7.42
C VAL A 387 -7.21 7.10 8.86
N GLY A 388 -7.92 6.14 9.46
CA GLY A 388 -7.78 5.77 10.87
C GLY A 388 -8.73 6.53 11.79
N ARG A 389 -8.70 6.19 13.08
CA ARG A 389 -9.53 6.83 14.11
C ARG A 389 -8.80 6.89 15.45
N LEU A 390 -9.16 7.86 16.27
CA LEU A 390 -8.77 7.82 17.68
C LEU A 390 -9.64 6.78 18.42
N ASP A 391 -9.01 5.84 19.09
CA ASP A 391 -9.70 4.94 20.02
C ASP A 391 -10.05 5.74 21.29
N PRO A 392 -11.34 5.94 21.60
CA PRO A 392 -11.75 6.76 22.73
C PRO A 392 -11.47 6.09 24.09
N THR A 393 -11.24 4.78 24.12
CA THR A 393 -10.98 4.02 25.36
C THR A 393 -9.49 4.02 25.69
N THR A 394 -8.63 3.88 24.69
CA THR A 394 -7.17 3.83 24.90
C THR A 394 -6.49 5.18 24.67
N GLY A 395 -7.15 6.13 23.99
CA GLY A 395 -6.56 7.37 23.53
C GLY A 395 -5.51 7.18 22.42
N GLN A 396 -5.35 5.97 21.89
CA GLN A 396 -4.40 5.67 20.83
C GLN A 396 -5.06 5.75 19.45
N VAL A 397 -4.28 6.08 18.43
CA VAL A 397 -4.77 6.09 17.05
C VAL A 397 -4.81 4.65 16.52
N ALA A 398 -6.01 4.15 16.24
CA ALA A 398 -6.20 2.97 15.40
C ALA A 398 -5.93 3.36 13.95
N GLN A 399 -5.05 2.62 13.29
CA GLN A 399 -4.56 2.92 11.95
C GLN A 399 -5.61 2.58 10.89
N GLY A 400 -5.71 3.44 9.87
CA GLY A 400 -6.47 3.15 8.65
C GLY A 400 -5.59 2.48 7.60
N VAL A 401 -6.19 2.16 6.45
CA VAL A 401 -5.48 1.50 5.35
C VAL A 401 -4.37 2.38 4.75
N VAL A 402 -4.45 3.71 4.89
CA VAL A 402 -3.34 4.60 4.51
C VAL A 402 -2.10 4.34 5.35
N GLN A 403 -2.23 4.23 6.67
CA GLN A 403 -1.07 3.95 7.54
C GLN A 403 -0.59 2.51 7.40
N ILE A 404 -1.53 1.55 7.26
CA ILE A 404 -1.21 0.14 6.97
C ILE A 404 -0.38 0.03 5.69
N HIS A 405 -0.73 0.77 4.64
CA HIS A 405 0.02 0.79 3.37
C HIS A 405 1.50 1.15 3.59
N TYR A 406 1.75 2.22 4.34
CA TYR A 406 3.12 2.62 4.66
C TYR A 406 3.85 1.62 5.56
N SER A 407 3.16 1.04 6.54
CA SER A 407 3.75 -0.01 7.37
C SER A 407 4.08 -1.27 6.57
N ILE A 408 3.27 -1.64 5.58
CA ILE A 408 3.58 -2.75 4.66
C ILE A 408 4.82 -2.41 3.80
N GLN A 409 4.94 -1.19 3.28
CA GLN A 409 6.14 -0.75 2.57
C GLN A 409 7.41 -0.84 3.43
N GLN A 410 7.31 -0.53 4.73
CA GLN A 410 8.43 -0.63 5.67
C GLN A 410 8.96 -2.05 5.84
N LEU A 411 8.15 -3.10 5.60
CA LEU A 411 8.62 -4.49 5.62
C LEU A 411 9.68 -4.76 4.55
N ALA A 412 9.78 -3.95 3.50
CA ALA A 412 10.80 -4.07 2.46
C ALA A 412 12.00 -3.13 2.66
N THR A 413 12.27 -2.70 3.90
CA THR A 413 13.44 -1.86 4.22
C THR A 413 14.71 -2.70 4.28
N PHE A 414 15.77 -2.19 3.68
CA PHE A 414 17.12 -2.72 3.77
C PHE A 414 17.82 -2.14 5.00
N ASP A 415 18.13 -2.98 5.99
CA ASP A 415 19.03 -2.63 7.09
C ASP A 415 20.49 -2.75 6.62
N ILE A 416 21.13 -1.61 6.34
CA ILE A 416 22.47 -1.57 5.73
C ILE A 416 23.53 -1.75 6.81
N LYS A 417 24.40 -2.73 6.62
CA LYS A 417 25.48 -3.08 7.55
C LYS A 417 26.82 -3.11 6.84
N PRO A 418 27.94 -2.93 7.57
CA PRO A 418 29.27 -3.21 7.03
C PRO A 418 29.32 -4.63 6.44
N PHE A 419 29.91 -4.75 5.26
CA PHE A 419 30.05 -6.04 4.62
C PHE A 419 30.98 -6.93 5.44
N THR A 420 30.48 -8.12 5.78
CA THR A 420 31.29 -9.22 6.30
C THR A 420 31.26 -10.32 5.24
N SER A 421 32.41 -10.93 4.94
CA SER A 421 32.52 -11.92 3.86
C SER A 421 31.41 -12.97 3.97
N ILE A 422 30.73 -13.26 2.86
CA ILE A 422 29.70 -14.30 2.80
C ILE A 422 30.42 -15.65 2.99
N LEU A 423 30.12 -16.35 4.09
CA LEU A 423 30.64 -17.69 4.40
C LEU A 423 30.13 -18.74 3.40
#